data_AF-A0A6L9FQ59-F1
#
_entry.id   AF-A0A6L9FQ59-F1
#
_cell.length_a   1.000
_cell.length_b   1.000
_cell.length_c   1.000
_cell.angle_alpha   90.00
_cell.angle_beta   90.00
_cell.angle_gamma   90.00
#
_symmetry.space_group_name_H-M   'P 1'
#
loop_
_entity.id
_entity.type
_entity.pdbx_description
1 polymer ?
#
loop_
_entity_poly.entity_id
_entity_poly.type
_entity_poly.pdbx_seq_one_letter_code
_entity_poly.pdbx_strand_id
1 'polypeptide(L)'
;MRLLEPWEELKEKEEDLRSKVNSLTEEKKKAFYQRQVRELKDPDTYAVLNWLFLGGFHHIYLKRYKVFAIEFTLLVGSIIGLSLGYRWPVLLIVGLVVYELPQLFFSQKIARQYNYDTSSQILNDVQKSG
;
A
#
# COMPACT_ATOMS: atom_id res chain seq x y z
N MET A 1 3.99 -6.88 -2.86
CA MET A 1 2.95 -6.27 -3.72
C MET A 1 2.77 -7.15 -4.95
N ARG A 2 1.57 -7.24 -5.52
CA ARG A 2 1.35 -7.89 -6.83
C ARG A 2 1.40 -6.84 -7.95
N LEU A 3 2.58 -6.31 -8.22
CA LEU A 3 2.75 -5.25 -9.23
C LEU A 3 2.50 -5.75 -10.66
N LEU A 4 2.56 -7.06 -10.89
CA LEU A 4 2.42 -7.67 -12.22
C LEU A 4 1.02 -8.26 -12.51
N GLU A 5 0.12 -8.27 -11.53
CA GLU A 5 -1.25 -8.80 -11.69
C GLU A 5 -2.06 -7.99 -12.70
N PRO A 6 -2.74 -8.56 -13.71
CA PRO A 6 -3.50 -7.76 -14.67
C PRO A 6 -4.54 -6.84 -14.01
N TRP A 7 -4.80 -5.68 -14.59
CA TRP A 7 -5.81 -4.74 -14.07
C TRP A 7 -7.21 -5.33 -14.06
N GLU A 8 -7.49 -6.19 -15.03
CA GLU A 8 -8.76 -6.90 -15.21
C GLU A 8 -9.02 -7.84 -14.03
N GLU A 9 -8.00 -8.54 -13.54
CA GLU A 9 -8.13 -9.43 -12.38
C GLU A 9 -8.47 -8.65 -11.10
N LEU A 10 -7.84 -7.49 -10.89
CA LEU A 10 -8.16 -6.63 -9.75
C LEU A 10 -9.57 -6.05 -9.85
N LYS A 11 -10.01 -5.63 -11.05
CA LYS A 11 -11.38 -5.15 -11.28
C LYS A 11 -12.41 -6.24 -11.00
N GLU A 12 -12.18 -7.45 -11.48
CA GLU A 12 -13.08 -8.59 -11.25
C GLU A 12 -13.22 -8.90 -9.76
N LYS A 13 -12.10 -8.89 -9.02
CA LYS A 13 -12.09 -9.04 -7.56
C LYS A 13 -12.91 -7.95 -6.86
N GLU A 14 -12.75 -6.68 -7.27
CA GLU A 14 -13.52 -5.57 -6.72
C GLU A 14 -15.03 -5.68 -7.02
N GLU A 15 -15.41 -6.14 -8.22
CA GLU A 15 -16.82 -6.36 -8.58
C GLU A 15 -17.46 -7.52 -7.81
N ASP A 16 -16.76 -8.65 -7.66
CA ASP A 16 -17.21 -9.77 -6.81
C ASP A 16 -17.42 -9.31 -5.36
N LEU A 17 -16.50 -8.50 -4.83
CA LEU A 17 -16.63 -7.92 -3.50
C LEU A 17 -17.87 -7.02 -3.39
N ARG A 18 -18.13 -6.17 -4.40
CA ARG A 18 -19.33 -5.30 -4.45
C ARG A 18 -20.61 -6.12 -4.46
N SER A 19 -20.65 -7.20 -5.24
CA SER A 19 -21.78 -8.14 -5.28
C SER A 19 -22.06 -8.72 -3.89
N LYS A 20 -21.01 -9.19 -3.19
CA LYS A 20 -21.12 -9.72 -1.83
C LYS A 20 -21.62 -8.67 -0.83
N VAL A 21 -21.12 -7.44 -0.90
CA VAL A 21 -21.59 -6.33 -0.05
C VAL A 21 -23.07 -6.01 -0.31
N ASN A 22 -23.52 -6.07 -1.57
CA ASN A 22 -24.92 -5.83 -1.93
C ASN A 22 -25.87 -6.93 -1.44
N SER A 23 -25.36 -8.13 -1.17
CA SER A 23 -26.14 -9.23 -0.58
C SER A 23 -26.29 -9.17 0.95
N LEU A 24 -25.63 -8.21 1.62
CA LEU A 24 -25.75 -8.03 3.07
C LEU A 24 -27.09 -7.42 3.46
N THR A 25 -27.50 -7.61 4.72
CA THR A 25 -28.61 -6.84 5.31
C THR A 25 -28.24 -5.36 5.40
N GLU A 26 -29.25 -4.48 5.47
CA GLU A 26 -29.02 -3.03 5.51
C GLU A 26 -28.16 -2.58 6.71
N GLU A 27 -28.31 -3.22 7.87
CA GLU A 27 -27.50 -2.91 9.06
C GLU A 27 -26.02 -3.26 8.82
N LYS A 28 -25.76 -4.44 8.26
CA LYS A 28 -24.41 -4.91 7.95
C LYS A 28 -23.78 -4.09 6.83
N LYS A 29 -24.55 -3.78 5.79
CA LYS A 29 -24.13 -2.93 4.67
C LYS A 29 -23.74 -1.53 5.15
N LYS A 30 -24.53 -0.93 6.06
CA LYS A 30 -24.21 0.36 6.68
C LYS A 30 -22.92 0.30 7.50
N ALA A 31 -22.76 -0.73 8.33
CA ALA A 31 -21.54 -0.93 9.13
C ALA A 31 -20.29 -1.08 8.24
N PHE A 32 -20.41 -1.82 7.14
CA PHE A 32 -19.36 -1.98 6.14
C PHE A 32 -18.91 -0.63 5.57
N TYR A 33 -19.82 0.16 5.01
CA TYR A 33 -19.45 1.44 4.37
C TYR A 33 -18.90 2.47 5.36
N GLN A 34 -19.44 2.52 6.58
CA GLN A 34 -18.91 3.40 7.62
C GLN A 34 -17.44 3.09 7.95
N ARG A 35 -17.06 1.81 7.97
CA ARG A 35 -15.67 1.41 8.21
C ARG A 35 -14.80 1.60 6.97
N GLN A 36 -15.32 1.25 5.79
CA GLN A 36 -14.61 1.39 4.52
C GLN A 36 -14.14 2.83 4.29
N VAL A 37 -15.03 3.81 4.42
CA VAL A 37 -14.70 5.24 4.21
C VAL A 37 -13.53 5.72 5.08
N ARG A 38 -13.36 5.17 6.29
CA ARG A 38 -12.26 5.55 7.21
C ARG A 38 -10.93 4.87 6.90
N GLU A 39 -10.96 3.70 6.25
CA GLU A 39 -9.77 2.85 6.10
C GLU A 39 -9.19 2.84 4.69
N LEU A 40 -9.98 3.22 3.68
CA LEU A 40 -9.51 3.33 2.30
C LEU A 40 -8.40 4.39 2.16
N LYS A 41 -7.49 4.09 1.24
CA LYS A 41 -6.29 4.87 0.95
C LYS A 41 -6.38 5.44 -0.45
N ASP A 42 -5.96 6.67 -0.56
CA ASP A 42 -5.96 7.42 -1.80
C ASP A 42 -4.64 7.17 -2.57
N PRO A 43 -4.71 6.76 -3.85
CA PRO A 43 -3.53 6.58 -4.69
C PRO A 43 -2.62 7.79 -4.81
N ASP A 44 -3.20 8.99 -4.90
CA ASP A 44 -2.43 10.20 -5.14
C ASP A 44 -1.64 10.58 -3.88
N THR A 45 -2.25 10.43 -2.70
CA THR A 45 -1.56 10.55 -1.42
C THR A 45 -0.38 9.58 -1.33
N TYR A 46 -0.55 8.33 -1.76
CA TYR A 46 0.54 7.35 -1.80
C TYR A 46 1.67 7.79 -2.76
N ALA A 47 1.32 8.25 -3.96
CA ALA A 47 2.28 8.72 -4.96
C ALA A 47 3.08 9.94 -4.46
N VAL A 48 2.40 10.90 -3.84
CA VAL A 48 3.02 12.09 -3.24
C VAL A 48 4.02 11.70 -2.15
N LEU A 49 3.67 10.76 -1.27
CA LEU A 49 4.58 10.28 -0.24
C LEU A 49 5.79 9.57 -0.83
N ASN A 50 5.60 8.77 -1.88
CA ASN A 50 6.71 8.06 -2.52
C ASN A 50 7.63 9.02 -3.29
N TRP A 51 7.08 10.06 -3.91
CA TRP A 51 7.85 11.08 -4.61
C TRP A 51 8.65 11.98 -3.67
N LEU A 52 8.05 12.43 -2.56
CA LEU A 52 8.68 13.39 -1.64
C LEU A 52 9.72 12.76 -0.72
N PHE A 53 9.55 11.48 -0.38
CA PHE A 53 10.34 10.83 0.65
C PHE A 53 10.96 9.52 0.15
N LEU A 54 12.22 9.62 -0.28
CA LEU A 54 13.06 8.43 -0.42
C LEU A 54 13.22 7.75 0.95
N GLY A 55 13.17 6.42 1.00
CA GLY A 55 13.28 5.66 2.24
C GLY A 55 11.93 5.14 2.76
N GLY A 56 10.97 4.94 1.86
CA GLY A 56 9.82 4.08 2.15
C GLY A 56 8.64 4.71 2.91
N PHE A 57 8.53 6.03 3.06
CA PHE A 57 7.45 6.63 3.87
C PHE A 57 6.04 6.31 3.36
N HIS A 58 5.88 6.13 2.05
CA HIS A 58 4.62 5.65 1.44
C HIS A 58 4.19 4.26 1.97
N HIS A 59 5.11 3.45 2.48
CA HIS A 59 4.77 2.18 3.12
C HIS A 59 4.08 2.36 4.47
N ILE A 60 4.37 3.44 5.21
CA ILE A 60 3.66 3.77 6.45
C ILE A 60 2.17 4.02 6.15
N TYR A 61 1.89 4.73 5.06
CA TYR A 61 0.51 5.06 4.65
C TYR A 61 -0.37 3.82 4.44
N LEU A 62 0.22 2.73 3.93
CA LEU A 62 -0.42 1.43 3.75
C LEU A 62 -0.22 0.46 4.94
N LYS A 63 0.18 0.97 6.11
CA LYS A 63 0.44 0.18 7.33
C LYS A 63 1.51 -0.93 7.17
N ARG A 64 2.46 -0.77 6.24
CA ARG A 64 3.53 -1.75 5.95
C ARG A 64 4.83 -1.42 6.67
N TYR A 65 4.78 -1.36 8.00
CA TYR A 65 5.89 -0.89 8.85
C TYR A 65 7.18 -1.69 8.71
N LYS A 66 7.11 -2.99 8.44
CA LYS A 66 8.31 -3.83 8.25
C LYS A 66 9.13 -3.41 7.03
N VAL A 67 8.46 -3.11 5.91
CA VAL A 67 9.13 -2.69 4.67
C VAL A 67 9.74 -1.30 4.87
N PHE A 68 8.97 -0.38 5.45
CA PHE A 68 9.47 0.93 5.84
C PHE A 68 10.73 0.84 6.71
N ALA A 69 10.72 0.02 7.77
CA ALA A 69 11.86 -0.10 8.66
C ALA A 69 13.13 -0.57 7.93
N ILE A 70 13.00 -1.49 6.97
CA ILE A 70 14.13 -2.00 6.19
C ILE A 70 14.69 -0.91 5.27
N GLU A 71 13.84 -0.29 4.45
CA GLU A 71 14.27 0.75 3.50
C GLU A 71 14.84 1.97 4.21
N PHE A 72 14.17 2.41 5.27
CA PHE A 72 14.63 3.54 6.07
C PHE A 72 15.97 3.25 6.73
N THR A 73 16.18 2.06 7.28
CA THR A 73 17.47 1.67 7.87
C THR A 73 18.57 1.59 6.80
N LEU A 74 18.27 1.05 5.61
CA LEU A 74 19.20 1.01 4.49
C LEU A 74 19.59 2.43 4.03
N LEU A 75 18.62 3.33 3.93
CA LEU A 75 18.87 4.72 3.55
C LEU A 75 19.75 5.43 4.58
N VAL A 76 19.37 5.37 5.86
CA VAL A 76 20.14 6.00 6.96
C VAL A 76 21.54 5.43 7.05
N GLY A 77 21.68 4.10 7.00
CA GLY A 77 22.97 3.43 6.99
C GLY A 77 23.83 3.85 5.79
N SER A 78 23.22 4.05 4.63
CA SER A 78 23.93 4.52 3.43
C SER A 78 24.43 5.96 3.59
N ILE A 79 23.61 6.86 4.14
CA ILE A 79 23.98 8.25 4.43
C ILE A 79 25.13 8.31 5.43
N ILE A 80 25.08 7.50 6.50
CA ILE A 80 26.16 7.39 7.48
C ILE A 80 27.44 6.88 6.81
N GLY A 81 27.35 5.80 6.02
CA GLY A 81 28.50 5.23 5.31
C GLY A 81 29.18 6.23 4.37
N LEU A 82 28.40 7.02 3.63
CA LEU A 82 28.92 8.11 2.79
C LEU A 82 29.62 9.19 3.61
N SER A 83 29.03 9.55 4.76
CA SER A 83 29.59 10.56 5.67
C SER A 83 30.93 10.11 6.28
N LEU A 84 31.15 8.80 6.42
CA LEU A 84 32.41 8.19 6.85
C LEU A 84 33.44 8.03 5.70
N GLY A 85 33.11 8.45 4.48
CA GLY A 85 34.01 8.43 3.33
C GLY A 85 33.95 7.16 2.46
N TYR A 86 33.08 6.21 2.78
CA TYR A 86 32.90 5.01 1.94
C TYR A 86 32.12 5.34 0.67
N ARG A 87 32.56 4.82 -0.48
CA ARG A 87 31.89 5.07 -1.79
C ARG A 87 30.84 4.03 -2.17
N TRP A 88 30.96 2.80 -1.66
CA TRP A 88 30.05 1.70 -1.99
C TRP A 88 28.57 1.92 -1.60
N PRO A 89 28.20 2.71 -0.55
CA PRO A 89 26.78 2.91 -0.21
C PRO A 89 25.99 3.66 -1.28
N VAL A 90 26.64 4.32 -2.25
CA VAL A 90 25.96 4.86 -3.44
C VAL A 90 25.16 3.77 -4.16
N LEU A 91 25.69 2.55 -4.24
CA LEU A 91 25.00 1.43 -4.88
C LEU A 91 23.73 1.03 -4.12
N LEU A 92 23.72 1.15 -2.79
CA LEU A 92 22.51 0.90 -1.99
C LEU A 92 21.44 1.97 -2.25
N ILE A 93 21.82 3.24 -2.33
CA ILE A 93 20.89 4.33 -2.63
C ILE A 93 20.31 4.16 -4.05
N VAL A 94 21.15 3.86 -5.04
CA VAL A 94 20.68 3.57 -6.40
C VAL A 94 19.74 2.37 -6.41
N GLY A 95 20.06 1.30 -5.67
CA GLY A 95 19.19 0.13 -5.51
C GLY A 95 17.83 0.48 -4.91
N LEU A 96 17.80 1.30 -3.86
CA LEU A 96 16.57 1.80 -3.26
C LEU A 96 15.73 2.60 -4.26
N VAL A 97 16.34 3.52 -5.01
CA VAL A 97 15.63 4.29 -6.04
C VAL A 97 15.06 3.37 -7.12
N VAL A 98 15.84 2.41 -7.62
CA VAL A 98 15.38 1.44 -8.64
C VAL A 98 14.23 0.58 -8.11
N TYR A 99 14.23 0.26 -6.81
CA TYR A 99 13.16 -0.51 -6.18
C TYR A 99 11.89 0.31 -5.89
N GLU A 100 12.04 1.56 -5.44
CA GLU A 100 10.92 2.45 -5.11
C GLU A 100 10.27 3.04 -6.36
N LEU A 101 11.04 3.36 -7.40
CA LEU A 101 10.56 4.05 -8.60
C LEU A 101 9.38 3.36 -9.30
N PRO A 102 9.36 2.02 -9.51
CA PRO A 102 8.19 1.35 -10.04
C PRO A 102 6.93 1.55 -9.18
N GLN A 103 7.10 1.69 -7.86
CA GLN A 103 5.97 1.88 -6.95
C GLN A 103 5.28 3.24 -7.15
N LEU A 104 6.03 4.25 -7.59
CA LEU A 104 5.49 5.56 -7.97
C LEU A 104 4.52 5.42 -9.15
N PHE A 105 4.97 4.73 -10.20
CA PHE A 105 4.18 4.53 -11.42
C PHE A 105 2.98 3.60 -11.21
N PHE A 106 3.09 2.64 -10.29
CA PHE A 106 2.01 1.71 -9.97
C PHE A 106 1.20 2.11 -8.72
N SER A 107 1.27 3.38 -8.27
CA SER A 107 0.59 3.89 -7.08
C SER A 107 -0.91 3.54 -7.05
N GLN A 108 -1.60 3.76 -8.17
CA GLN A 108 -3.03 3.45 -8.33
C GLN A 108 -3.34 1.98 -8.07
N LYS A 109 -2.51 1.08 -8.60
CA LYS A 109 -2.71 -0.35 -8.44
C LYS A 109 -2.41 -0.80 -7.01
N ILE A 110 -1.33 -0.28 -6.43
CA ILE A 110 -0.90 -0.61 -5.08
C ILE A 110 -1.97 -0.19 -4.06
N ALA A 111 -2.47 1.04 -4.17
CA ALA A 111 -3.51 1.56 -3.30
C ALA A 111 -4.83 0.79 -3.48
N ARG A 112 -5.24 0.49 -4.72
CA ARG A 112 -6.45 -0.31 -4.99
C ARG A 112 -6.35 -1.74 -4.45
N GLN A 113 -5.20 -2.40 -4.59
CA GLN A 113 -5.01 -3.72 -3.99
C GLN A 113 -5.13 -3.67 -2.46
N TYR A 114 -4.49 -2.69 -1.83
CA TYR A 114 -4.61 -2.50 -0.38
C TYR A 114 -6.06 -2.23 0.05
N ASN A 115 -6.77 -1.42 -0.73
CA ASN A 115 -8.18 -1.08 -0.50
C ASN A 115 -9.10 -2.29 -0.66
N TYR A 116 -8.84 -3.14 -1.66
CA TYR A 116 -9.53 -4.41 -1.85
C TYR A 116 -9.30 -5.36 -0.68
N ASP A 117 -8.03 -5.54 -0.26
CA ASP A 117 -7.68 -6.41 0.86
C ASP A 117 -8.35 -5.91 2.17
N THR A 118 -8.30 -4.60 2.41
CA THR A 118 -8.94 -3.94 3.56
C THR A 118 -10.46 -4.12 3.52
N SER A 119 -11.08 -3.88 2.37
CA SER A 119 -12.53 -4.03 2.22
C SER A 119 -12.98 -5.48 2.38
N SER A 120 -12.18 -6.44 1.91
CA SER A 120 -12.43 -7.87 2.11
C SER A 120 -12.37 -8.26 3.58
N GLN A 121 -11.42 -7.70 4.35
CA GLN A 121 -11.37 -7.89 5.80
C GLN A 121 -12.59 -7.29 6.49
N ILE A 122 -13.00 -6.08 6.14
CA ILE A 122 -14.20 -5.42 6.70
C ILE A 122 -15.45 -6.26 6.43
N LEU A 123 -15.62 -6.79 5.22
CA LEU A 123 -16.74 -7.66 4.86
C LEU A 123 -16.79 -8.90 5.76
N ASN A 124 -15.65 -9.58 5.92
CA ASN A 124 -15.55 -10.77 6.77
C ASN A 124 -15.89 -10.46 8.24
N ASP A 125 -15.42 -9.33 8.76
CA ASP A 125 -15.67 -8.90 10.14
C ASP A 125 -17.16 -8.60 10.38
N VAL A 126 -17.81 -7.90 9.45
CA VAL A 126 -19.23 -7.55 9.54
C VAL A 126 -20.13 -8.78 9.37
N GLN A 127 -19.72 -9.75 8.55
CA GLN A 127 -20.45 -11.01 8.41
C GLN A 127 -20.41 -11.84 9.70
N LYS A 128 -19.25 -11.91 10.36
CA LYS A 128 -19.05 -12.63 11.62
C LYS A 128 -19.65 -11.95 12.85
N SER A 129 -19.84 -10.64 12.79
CA SER A 129 -20.52 -9.88 13.85
C SER A 129 -22.02 -10.21 13.77
N GLY A 130 -22.49 -11.05 14.70
CA GLY A 130 -23.87 -11.49 14.87
C GLY A 130 -24.23 -11.44 16.34
#